data_AF-A0A4V0XSL2-F1
#
_entry.id   AF-A0A4V0XSL2-F1
#
_cell.length_a   1.000
_cell.length_b   1.000
_cell.length_c   1.000
_cell.angle_alpha   90.00
_cell.angle_beta   90.00
_cell.angle_gamma   90.00
#
_symmetry.space_group_name_H-M   'P 1'
#
loop_
_entity.id
_entity.type
_entity.pdbx_description
1 polymer ?
#
loop_
_entity_poly.entity_id
_entity_poly.type
_entity_poly.pdbx_seq_one_letter_code
_entity_poly.pdbx_strand_id
1 'polypeptide(L)'
;MATERYEMFREGVVMTEALLFIERALQAKKLSPKLQQRAEQALDARSNAFIMDWFTIRDMPAAEDGKLLDLAGEVARELGKK
;
A
#
# COMPACT_ATOMS: atom_id res chain seq x y z
N MET A 1 20.53 9.86 -16.48
CA MET A 1 19.22 10.56 -16.51
C MET A 1 18.14 9.54 -16.25
N ALA A 2 17.23 9.82 -15.33
CA ALA A 2 16.00 9.04 -15.21
C ALA A 2 15.14 9.24 -16.46
N THR A 3 14.50 8.17 -16.91
CA THR A 3 13.54 8.19 -18.02
C THR A 3 12.15 7.93 -17.49
N GLU A 4 11.11 8.30 -18.22
CA GLU A 4 9.73 8.02 -17.84
C GLU A 4 9.50 6.54 -17.52
N ARG A 5 10.00 5.61 -18.36
CA ARG A 5 9.93 4.16 -18.07
C ARG A 5 10.63 3.77 -16.77
N TYR A 6 11.74 4.41 -16.46
CA TYR A 6 12.46 4.18 -15.20
C TYR A 6 11.67 4.69 -14.00
N GLU A 7 11.05 5.88 -14.09
CA GLU A 7 10.21 6.42 -13.01
C GLU A 7 8.96 5.58 -12.78
N MET A 8 8.27 5.15 -13.85
CA MET A 8 7.14 4.23 -13.75
C MET A 8 7.52 2.91 -13.06
N PHE A 9 8.70 2.36 -13.39
CA PHE A 9 9.22 1.18 -12.69
C PHE A 9 9.52 1.48 -11.22
N ARG A 10 10.22 2.58 -10.94
CA ARG A 10 10.59 2.98 -9.57
C ARG A 10 9.35 3.16 -8.69
N GLU A 11 8.33 3.86 -9.18
CA GLU A 11 7.06 4.06 -8.48
C GLU A 11 6.35 2.73 -8.21
N GLY A 12 6.33 1.84 -9.20
CA GLY A 12 5.83 0.47 -9.02
C GLY A 12 6.53 -0.27 -7.88
N VAL A 13 7.86 -0.18 -7.79
CA VAL A 13 8.63 -0.79 -6.68
C VAL A 13 8.21 -0.19 -5.33
N VAL A 14 8.12 1.14 -5.22
CA VAL A 14 7.69 1.79 -3.96
C VAL A 14 6.31 1.32 -3.54
N MET A 15 5.37 1.19 -4.49
CA MET A 15 4.03 0.69 -4.20
C MET A 15 4.03 -0.77 -3.72
N THR A 16 4.85 -1.63 -4.33
CA THR A 16 4.99 -3.02 -3.89
C THR A 16 5.59 -3.10 -2.49
N GLU A 17 6.62 -2.31 -2.19
CA GLU A 17 7.23 -2.27 -0.86
C GLU A 17 6.25 -1.82 0.22
N ALA A 18 5.42 -0.82 -0.07
CA ALA A 18 4.38 -0.35 0.86
C ALA A 18 3.35 -1.45 1.16
N LEU A 19 2.90 -2.19 0.15
CA LEU A 19 1.97 -3.32 0.36
C LEU A 19 2.58 -4.41 1.25
N LEU A 20 3.79 -4.86 0.92
CA LEU A 20 4.48 -5.91 1.67
C LEU A 20 4.77 -5.49 3.10
N PHE A 21 5.09 -4.20 3.32
CA PHE A 21 5.29 -3.66 4.65
C PHE A 21 4.02 -3.73 5.50
N ILE A 22 2.89 -3.28 4.96
CA ILE A 22 1.59 -3.32 5.66
C ILE A 22 1.18 -4.77 5.94
N GLU A 23 1.33 -5.67 4.96
CA GLU A 23 0.99 -7.09 5.13
C GLU A 23 1.80 -7.74 6.26
N ARG A 24 3.12 -7.49 6.31
CA ARG A 24 3.97 -7.99 7.40
C ARG A 24 3.55 -7.44 8.76
N ALA A 25 3.13 -6.18 8.81
CA ALA A 25 2.65 -5.56 10.04
C ALA A 25 1.34 -6.20 10.55
N LEU A 26 0.43 -6.53 9.63
CA LEU A 26 -0.80 -7.28 9.92
C LEU A 26 -0.48 -8.69 10.45
N GLN A 27 0.40 -9.41 9.76
CA GLN A 27 0.83 -10.76 10.17
C GLN A 27 1.50 -10.77 11.55
N ALA A 28 2.22 -9.69 11.91
CA ALA A 28 2.83 -9.53 13.21
C ALA A 28 1.82 -9.31 14.35
N LYS A 29 0.55 -9.00 14.06
CA LYS A 29 -0.52 -8.73 15.04
C LYS A 29 -0.14 -7.67 16.08
N LYS A 30 0.63 -6.65 15.65
CA LYS A 30 1.14 -5.57 16.51
C LYS A 30 0.40 -4.25 16.38
N LEU A 31 -0.59 -4.17 15.49
CA LEU A 31 -1.37 -2.97 15.22
C LEU A 31 -2.56 -2.85 16.16
N SER A 32 -3.03 -1.62 16.38
CA SER A 32 -4.30 -1.40 17.07
C SER A 32 -5.47 -1.97 16.25
N PRO A 33 -6.58 -2.42 16.88
CA PRO A 33 -7.70 -3.01 16.15
C PRO A 33 -8.25 -2.12 15.03
N LYS A 34 -8.29 -0.79 15.26
CA LYS A 34 -8.74 0.18 14.27
C LYS A 34 -7.78 0.31 13.08
N LEU A 35 -6.46 0.34 13.33
CA LEU A 35 -5.48 0.44 12.24
C LEU A 35 -5.38 -0.88 11.47
N GLN A 36 -5.47 -2.01 12.17
CA GLN A 36 -5.52 -3.33 11.57
C GLN A 36 -6.69 -3.44 10.57
N GLN A 37 -7.91 -3.10 10.99
CA GLN A 37 -9.08 -3.16 10.11
C GLN A 37 -8.91 -2.29 8.85
N ARG A 38 -8.37 -1.07 8.99
CA ARG A 38 -8.11 -0.19 7.86
C ARG A 38 -7.06 -0.75 6.91
N ALA A 39 -6.01 -1.36 7.45
CA ALA A 39 -4.97 -1.99 6.66
C ALA A 39 -5.47 -3.22 5.89
N GLU A 40 -6.27 -4.08 6.53
CA GLU A 40 -6.93 -5.21 5.87
C GLU A 40 -7.83 -4.72 4.72
N GLN A 41 -8.69 -3.74 4.98
CA GLN A 41 -9.58 -3.16 3.96
C GLN A 41 -8.81 -2.56 2.78
N ALA A 42 -7.68 -1.89 3.03
CA ALA A 42 -6.87 -1.28 1.98
C ALA A 42 -6.21 -2.35 1.08
N LEU A 43 -5.66 -3.41 1.67
CA LEU A 43 -5.06 -4.50 0.91
C LEU A 43 -6.13 -5.30 0.14
N ASP A 44 -7.28 -5.58 0.75
CA ASP A 44 -8.40 -6.26 0.09
C ASP A 44 -8.95 -5.46 -1.08
N ALA A 45 -9.17 -4.16 -0.90
CA ALA A 45 -9.65 -3.29 -1.98
C ALA A 45 -8.68 -3.29 -3.17
N ARG A 46 -7.37 -3.25 -2.91
CA ARG A 46 -6.35 -3.28 -3.97
C ARG A 46 -6.24 -4.65 -4.64
N SER A 47 -6.32 -5.73 -3.86
CA SER A 47 -6.35 -7.10 -4.38
C SER A 47 -7.55 -7.32 -5.30
N ASN A 48 -8.74 -6.91 -4.85
CA ASN A 48 -9.96 -7.00 -5.65
C ASN A 48 -9.86 -6.18 -6.94
N ALA A 49 -9.36 -4.95 -6.87
CA ALA A 49 -9.15 -4.12 -8.05
C ALA A 49 -8.14 -4.75 -9.04
N PHE A 50 -7.12 -5.44 -8.54
CA PHE A 50 -6.14 -6.13 -9.39
C PHE A 50 -6.73 -7.36 -10.09
N ILE A 51 -7.57 -8.12 -9.40
CA ILE A 51 -8.16 -9.37 -9.92
C ILE A 51 -9.36 -9.09 -10.83
N MET A 52 -10.27 -8.21 -10.41
CA MET A 52 -11.57 -8.01 -11.05
C MET A 52 -11.60 -6.80 -11.97
N ASP A 53 -10.83 -5.75 -11.65
CA ASP A 53 -10.93 -4.43 -12.29
C ASP A 53 -9.58 -3.97 -12.87
N TRP A 54 -8.84 -4.87 -13.51
CA TRP A 54 -7.47 -4.62 -13.99
C TRP A 54 -7.32 -3.32 -14.80
N PHE A 55 -8.28 -3.01 -15.68
CA PHE A 55 -8.23 -1.78 -16.48
C PHE A 55 -8.45 -0.51 -15.66
N THR A 56 -9.10 -0.62 -14.50
CA THR A 56 -9.28 0.46 -13.53
C THR A 56 -8.02 0.65 -12.70
N ILE A 57 -7.34 -0.44 -12.31
CA ILE A 57 -6.15 -0.36 -11.47
C ILE A 57 -4.87 -0.03 -12.25
N ARG A 58 -4.80 -0.36 -13.55
CA ARG A 58 -3.62 -0.05 -14.39
C ARG A 58 -3.33 1.45 -14.40
N ASP A 59 -4.39 2.24 -14.41
CA ASP A 59 -4.34 3.69 -14.42
C ASP A 59 -4.78 4.24 -13.05
N MET A 60 -4.48 3.51 -11.96
CA MET A 60 -4.87 3.86 -10.60
C MET A 60 -4.49 5.33 -10.30
N PRO A 61 -5.45 6.16 -9.82
CA PRO A 61 -5.16 7.57 -9.59
C PRO A 61 -4.07 7.74 -8.54
N ALA A 62 -3.17 8.71 -8.75
CA ALA A 62 -2.13 9.08 -7.79
C ALA A 62 -2.67 9.35 -6.37
N ALA A 63 -3.95 9.75 -6.25
CA ALA A 63 -4.62 9.93 -4.97
C ALA A 63 -4.83 8.61 -4.20
N GLU A 64 -5.11 7.49 -4.88
CA GLU A 64 -5.26 6.18 -4.24
C GLU A 64 -3.91 5.62 -3.78
N ASP A 65 -2.86 5.78 -4.59
CA ASP A 65 -1.49 5.45 -4.18
C ASP A 65 -1.02 6.31 -2.99
N GLY A 66 -1.39 7.59 -2.97
CA GLY A 66 -1.17 8.47 -1.82
C GLY A 66 -1.78 7.92 -0.52
N LYS A 67 -3.02 7.45 -0.55
CA LYS A 67 -3.68 6.85 0.63
C LYS A 67 -2.94 5.61 1.14
N LEU A 68 -2.42 4.77 0.23
CA LEU A 68 -1.63 3.59 0.60
C LEU A 68 -0.34 3.99 1.30
N LEU A 69 0.37 4.99 0.76
CA LEU A 69 1.61 5.50 1.36
C LEU A 69 1.37 6.16 2.73
N ASP A 70 0.29 6.92 2.86
CA ASP A 70 -0.10 7.53 4.13
C ASP A 70 -0.39 6.46 5.19
N LEU A 71 -1.13 5.41 4.80
CA LEU A 71 -1.39 4.25 5.64
C LEU A 71 -0.09 3.52 6.05
N ALA A 72 0.84 3.33 5.11
CA ALA A 72 2.16 2.76 5.43
C ALA A 72 2.90 3.62 6.47
N GLY A 73 2.83 4.95 6.34
CA GLY A 73 3.37 5.89 7.33
C GLY A 73 2.68 5.79 8.70
N GLU A 74 1.37 5.61 8.75
CA GLU A 74 0.64 5.36 10.00
C GLU A 74 1.08 4.06 10.66
N VAL A 75 1.18 2.97 9.90
CA VAL A 75 1.65 1.66 10.37
C VAL A 75 3.08 1.76 10.91
N ALA A 76 3.98 2.44 10.19
CA ALA A 76 5.36 2.65 10.64
C ALA A 76 5.42 3.41 11.97
N ARG A 77 4.62 4.48 12.13
CA ARG A 77 4.51 5.23 13.37
C ARG A 77 3.99 4.39 14.52
N GLU A 78 3.03 3.50 14.29
CA GLU A 78 2.51 2.62 15.35
C GLU A 78 3.54 1.57 15.77
N LEU A 79 4.26 0.98 14.82
CA LEU A 79 5.31 0.00 15.12
C LEU A 79 6.51 0.62 15.83
N GLY A 80 6.86 1.87 15.54
CA GLY A 80 7.96 2.60 16.18
C GLY A 80 7.67 3.15 17.58
N LYS A 81 6.43 3.01 18.09
CA LYS A 81 6.08 3.36 19.49
C LYS A 81 6.49 2.28 20.50
N LYS A 82 6.97 1.13 20.03
CA LYS A 82 7.50 0.03 20.85
C LYS A 82 9.01 0.10 20.91
#